data_AF-A0A928WZA2-F1
#
_entry.id   AF-A0A928WZA2-F1
#
_cell.length_a   1.000
_cell.length_b   1.000
_cell.length_c   1.000
_cell.angle_alpha   90.00
_cell.angle_beta   90.00
_cell.angle_gamma   90.00
#
_symmetry.space_group_name_H-M   'P 1'
#
loop_
_entity.id
_entity.type
_entity.pdbx_description
1 polymer ?
#
loop_
_entity_poly.entity_id
_entity_poly.type
_entity_poly.pdbx_seq_one_letter_code
_entity_poly.pdbx_strand_id
1 'polypeptide(L)'
;MILFRSTAKPIWRQTWLRLLLLSSSTLGLALLVMPRLPSEWIVADQANPATVTVDTNVESWPESSAPETAPGSAPLLRQVSTDGIIRPYLALTQLSYGLTHRLLQKQQGVASYEQAIGLAQQALSLRQQGSTLELSRQEKALWQDAVHLLASVDSDSARYSQAQTKLKEYGTIATVVSHRINQQQSEFLAPIAAANGNPNAVRISLCQIGTDACRSFRGNVPPASLASLVKLPIAIALMHQVSTGKADLDEQIYIDPSNFTENAQGSKIFVDKTYTLREVMVRMITESNNIATNQLIDYMGHDTISAALQAEGFAGTRVGHKLVGDSTYPKSMGAGKNQSTADELTQMMMRIYSFTKDSDEEILNALVGQYDLDFGYRALIKEKPNIFWIGEKTGQNSSVIGSTVAFKVGEERYVMTVTIDKSAHQGRLRQIIRDVAKHVLEHGPLDQPLAPKVAKKL
;
A
#
# COMPACT_ATOMS: atom_id res chain seq x y z
N MET A 1 44.82 16.68 49.58
CA MET A 1 43.81 17.74 49.82
C MET A 1 43.07 17.95 48.51
N ILE A 2 41.75 17.74 48.48
CA ILE A 2 40.69 18.80 48.48
C ILE A 2 40.59 19.51 47.11
N LEU A 3 39.45 19.53 46.40
CA LEU A 3 38.16 18.83 46.57
C LEU A 3 37.41 18.74 45.21
N PHE A 4 36.41 17.87 45.13
CA PHE A 4 35.41 17.86 44.04
C PHE A 4 34.46 19.07 44.13
N ARG A 5 33.91 19.50 42.98
CA ARG A 5 32.46 19.80 42.89
C ARG A 5 31.92 19.66 41.47
N SER A 6 30.64 19.30 41.38
CA SER A 6 29.89 19.10 40.14
C SER A 6 28.68 20.04 40.07
N THR A 7 28.27 20.38 38.85
CA THR A 7 26.94 20.86 38.46
C THR A 7 26.66 20.26 37.09
N ALA A 8 25.69 19.35 36.91
CA ALA A 8 24.23 19.50 36.97
C ALA A 8 23.63 20.00 35.64
N LYS A 9 22.81 19.15 35.01
CA LYS A 9 22.03 19.47 33.79
C LYS A 9 20.81 20.33 34.15
N PRO A 10 20.33 21.20 33.23
CA PRO A 10 18.91 21.52 33.15
C PRO A 10 18.15 20.43 32.36
N ILE A 11 16.93 20.15 32.78
CA ILE A 11 15.86 19.40 32.09
C ILE A 11 14.62 20.33 32.09
N TRP A 12 13.58 20.06 31.27
CA TRP A 12 12.34 20.87 31.08
C TRP A 12 12.56 22.13 30.21
N ARG A 13 11.73 22.53 29.23
CA ARG A 13 10.52 21.99 28.53
C ARG A 13 10.69 22.29 27.02
N GLN A 14 10.35 21.43 26.07
CA GLN A 14 9.00 21.13 25.53
C GLN A 14 8.15 22.35 25.08
N THR A 15 7.43 22.18 23.95
CA THR A 15 6.35 23.02 23.36
C THR A 15 6.69 24.23 22.46
N TRP A 16 7.48 24.05 21.40
CA TRP A 16 7.38 24.87 20.16
C TRP A 16 7.80 24.10 18.89
N LEU A 17 6.86 23.35 18.27
CA LEU A 17 6.92 22.93 16.85
C LEU A 17 5.62 22.21 16.38
N ARG A 18 4.45 22.80 16.63
CA ARG A 18 3.17 22.41 16.00
C ARG A 18 2.61 23.56 15.16
N LEU A 19 3.27 23.83 14.01
CA LEU A 19 2.77 24.67 12.92
C LEU A 19 3.80 24.68 11.76
N LEU A 20 3.75 23.65 10.89
CA LEU A 20 4.30 23.69 9.50
C LEU A 20 3.91 22.45 8.67
N LEU A 21 2.73 21.88 8.93
CA LEU A 21 2.06 20.89 8.07
C LEU A 21 0.61 21.35 7.89
N LEU A 22 0.01 21.03 6.74
CA LEU A 22 -1.34 21.43 6.29
C LEU A 22 -1.53 22.92 5.87
N SER A 23 -0.95 23.34 4.74
CA SER A 23 -1.55 24.43 3.93
C SER A 23 -1.00 24.51 2.49
N SER A 24 -1.56 23.75 1.55
CA SER A 24 -1.43 24.01 0.09
C SER A 24 -2.52 23.31 -0.74
N SER A 25 -3.74 23.19 -0.21
CA SER A 25 -4.91 22.78 -0.98
C SER A 25 -5.39 23.94 -1.86
N THR A 26 -5.11 23.87 -3.16
CA THR A 26 -5.50 24.87 -4.14
C THR A 26 -7.01 24.85 -4.39
N LEU A 27 -7.76 25.78 -3.79
CA LEU A 27 -9.15 26.01 -4.17
C LEU A 27 -9.23 26.59 -5.60
N GLY A 28 -9.55 25.73 -6.57
CA GLY A 28 -10.00 26.16 -7.90
C GLY A 28 -11.41 26.75 -7.81
N LEU A 29 -11.55 28.06 -8.07
CA LEU A 29 -12.81 28.78 -7.94
C LEU A 29 -13.72 28.51 -9.16
N ALA A 30 -14.56 27.48 -9.08
CA ALA A 30 -15.56 27.17 -10.12
C ALA A 30 -16.82 28.04 -9.99
N LEU A 31 -16.94 29.05 -10.85
CA LEU A 31 -18.13 29.91 -10.95
C LEU A 31 -19.31 29.16 -11.60
N LEU A 32 -20.28 28.74 -10.78
CA LEU A 32 -21.56 28.23 -11.25
C LEU A 32 -22.48 29.38 -11.70
N VAL A 33 -22.55 29.61 -13.01
CA VAL A 33 -23.53 30.53 -13.62
C VAL A 33 -24.87 29.81 -13.74
N MET A 34 -25.84 30.16 -12.91
CA MET A 34 -27.24 29.73 -13.08
C MET A 34 -27.99 30.70 -14.00
N PRO A 35 -28.62 30.23 -15.11
CA PRO A 35 -29.52 31.06 -15.89
C PRO A 35 -30.85 31.26 -15.14
N ARG A 36 -31.26 32.52 -14.96
CA ARG A 36 -32.64 32.85 -14.58
C ARG A 36 -33.56 32.60 -15.76
N LEU A 37 -34.67 31.90 -15.54
CA LEU A 37 -35.85 31.97 -16.42
C LEU A 37 -36.76 33.11 -15.93
N PRO A 38 -37.22 34.01 -16.81
CA PRO A 38 -38.20 35.04 -16.47
C PRO A 38 -39.61 34.46 -16.33
N SER A 39 -40.50 35.19 -15.64
CA SER A 39 -41.82 34.72 -15.21
C SER A 39 -42.96 35.64 -15.67
N GLU A 40 -43.56 35.29 -16.80
CA GLU A 40 -44.80 35.86 -17.36
C GLU A 40 -45.51 34.69 -18.12
N TRP A 41 -46.82 34.57 -18.31
CA TRP A 41 -47.96 35.48 -18.13
C TRP A 41 -49.08 34.79 -17.31
N ILE A 42 -50.01 35.58 -16.75
CA ILE A 42 -51.31 35.11 -16.20
C ILE A 42 -52.44 35.79 -16.99
N VAL A 43 -53.50 35.04 -17.32
CA VAL A 43 -54.93 35.41 -17.26
C VAL A 43 -55.76 34.16 -17.63
N ALA A 44 -56.98 34.05 -17.08
CA ALA A 44 -57.91 32.96 -17.37
C ALA A 44 -59.36 33.47 -17.34
N ASP A 45 -60.23 32.81 -18.10
CA ASP A 45 -61.71 32.79 -17.98
C ASP A 45 -62.22 31.65 -18.90
N GLN A 46 -63.43 31.06 -18.80
CA GLN A 46 -64.35 30.67 -17.71
C GLN A 46 -65.70 30.26 -18.38
N ALA A 47 -66.25 29.06 -18.11
CA ALA A 47 -67.68 28.71 -18.25
C ALA A 47 -68.01 27.26 -17.76
N ASN A 48 -69.17 27.05 -17.10
CA ASN A 48 -69.76 25.78 -16.54
C ASN A 48 -71.27 26.05 -16.17
N PRO A 49 -72.13 25.20 -15.53
CA PRO A 49 -72.11 23.78 -15.06
C PRO A 49 -73.19 22.92 -15.81
N ALA A 50 -73.97 21.91 -15.35
CA ALA A 50 -74.34 21.20 -14.08
C ALA A 50 -74.80 19.73 -14.41
N THR A 51 -75.56 18.88 -13.68
CA THR A 51 -76.46 18.91 -12.47
C THR A 51 -76.62 17.48 -11.88
N VAL A 52 -77.36 17.25 -10.76
CA VAL A 52 -77.43 15.98 -9.96
C VAL A 52 -78.79 15.78 -9.24
N THR A 53 -79.33 14.53 -9.07
CA THR A 53 -80.41 14.05 -8.10
C THR A 53 -80.65 12.49 -8.17
N VAL A 54 -81.58 11.83 -7.43
CA VAL A 54 -81.48 11.26 -6.04
C VAL A 54 -82.66 10.27 -5.63
N ASP A 55 -82.32 9.15 -4.94
CA ASP A 55 -83.02 8.23 -3.95
C ASP A 55 -84.38 7.42 -4.04
N THR A 56 -84.35 6.19 -3.44
CA THR A 56 -85.34 5.37 -2.62
C THR A 56 -86.52 4.44 -3.12
N ASN A 57 -86.48 3.15 -2.66
CA ASN A 57 -87.47 2.17 -2.05
C ASN A 57 -88.85 1.61 -2.60
N VAL A 58 -89.00 0.25 -2.53
CA VAL A 58 -90.14 -0.65 -2.05
C VAL A 58 -91.33 -1.19 -2.95
N GLU A 59 -91.54 -2.53 -2.85
CA GLU A 59 -92.65 -3.56 -3.06
C GLU A 59 -93.89 -3.55 -4.05
N SER A 60 -94.06 -4.71 -4.74
CA SER A 60 -95.24 -5.59 -5.13
C SER A 60 -96.49 -5.25 -6.03
N TRP A 61 -96.57 -5.94 -7.20
CA TRP A 61 -97.67 -6.70 -7.93
C TRP A 61 -99.19 -6.28 -7.95
N PRO A 62 -100.07 -6.69 -8.93
CA PRO A 62 -99.89 -7.44 -10.22
C PRO A 62 -100.69 -6.94 -11.49
N GLU A 63 -100.52 -7.69 -12.61
CA GLU A 63 -101.51 -8.04 -13.69
C GLU A 63 -101.77 -7.23 -15.00
N SER A 64 -101.46 -7.90 -16.13
CA SER A 64 -102.22 -8.03 -17.41
C SER A 64 -101.96 -7.13 -18.67
N SER A 65 -101.83 -7.82 -19.82
CA SER A 65 -101.97 -7.38 -21.23
C SER A 65 -100.89 -6.47 -21.88
N ALA A 66 -100.85 -6.51 -23.22
CA ALA A 66 -99.88 -5.89 -24.14
C ALA A 66 -100.54 -5.76 -25.55
N PRO A 67 -99.96 -5.11 -26.58
CA PRO A 67 -98.63 -4.47 -26.67
C PRO A 67 -98.62 -3.02 -27.21
N GLU A 68 -97.46 -2.33 -27.21
CA GLU A 68 -96.87 -1.68 -28.41
C GLU A 68 -95.54 -0.92 -28.15
N THR A 69 -94.72 -0.80 -29.21
CA THR A 69 -93.51 0.05 -29.36
C THR A 69 -92.26 -0.22 -28.51
N ALA A 70 -91.14 0.33 -28.97
CA ALA A 70 -89.74 0.16 -28.51
C ALA A 70 -89.11 1.56 -28.29
N PRO A 71 -87.88 1.72 -27.73
CA PRO A 71 -86.88 0.70 -27.35
C PRO A 71 -86.48 0.70 -25.86
N GLY A 72 -85.78 -0.36 -25.43
CA GLY A 72 -85.38 -0.54 -24.03
C GLY A 72 -84.21 0.33 -23.58
N SER A 73 -84.42 1.10 -22.51
CA SER A 73 -83.37 1.72 -21.71
C SER A 73 -82.66 0.69 -20.81
N ALA A 74 -81.36 0.85 -20.59
CA ALA A 74 -80.54 -0.09 -19.83
C ALA A 74 -80.74 0.00 -18.29
N PRO A 75 -80.37 -1.06 -17.55
CA PRO A 75 -80.04 -0.95 -16.13
C PRO A 75 -78.53 -0.85 -15.88
N LEU A 76 -78.17 0.04 -14.93
CA LEU A 76 -76.96 0.03 -14.09
C LEU A 76 -75.58 0.05 -14.78
N LEU A 77 -75.04 1.27 -14.89
CA LEU A 77 -73.59 1.48 -14.98
C LEU A 77 -72.87 0.91 -13.75
N ARG A 78 -72.08 -0.14 -13.97
CA ARG A 78 -71.08 -0.64 -13.04
C ARG A 78 -70.04 0.46 -12.80
N GLN A 79 -69.75 0.83 -11.55
CA GLN A 79 -68.66 1.77 -11.26
C GLN A 79 -67.32 1.20 -11.77
N VAL A 80 -66.73 1.87 -12.76
CA VAL A 80 -65.37 1.57 -13.23
C VAL A 80 -64.39 2.42 -12.44
N SER A 81 -63.63 1.79 -11.53
CA SER A 81 -62.55 2.47 -10.80
C SER A 81 -61.47 2.97 -11.78
N THR A 82 -61.12 4.24 -11.67
CA THR A 82 -60.03 4.87 -12.44
C THR A 82 -58.64 4.33 -12.10
N ASP A 83 -58.46 3.74 -10.92
CA ASP A 83 -57.24 2.99 -10.58
C ASP A 83 -56.96 1.85 -11.56
N GLY A 84 -58.03 1.25 -12.11
CA GLY A 84 -57.95 0.11 -13.02
C GLY A 84 -57.30 0.39 -14.36
N ILE A 85 -57.15 1.67 -14.77
CA ILE A 85 -56.55 2.06 -16.06
C ILE A 85 -55.22 2.81 -15.85
N ILE A 86 -55.11 3.63 -14.80
CA ILE A 86 -53.87 4.37 -14.52
C ILE A 86 -52.76 3.43 -14.00
N ARG A 87 -53.09 2.44 -13.15
CA ARG A 87 -52.11 1.46 -12.64
C ARG A 87 -51.46 0.61 -13.74
N PRO A 88 -52.20 -0.02 -14.69
CA PRO A 88 -51.54 -0.77 -15.76
C PRO A 88 -50.72 0.12 -16.69
N TYR A 89 -51.09 1.39 -16.93
CA TYR A 89 -50.28 2.27 -17.78
C TYR A 89 -48.94 2.67 -17.12
N LEU A 90 -48.95 2.95 -15.81
CA LEU A 90 -47.71 3.13 -15.02
C LEU A 90 -46.88 1.84 -14.94
N ALA A 91 -47.52 0.69 -14.74
CA ALA A 91 -46.83 -0.60 -14.74
C ALA A 91 -46.20 -0.93 -16.10
N LEU A 92 -46.90 -0.67 -17.21
CA LEU A 92 -46.41 -0.90 -18.58
C LEU A 92 -45.28 0.06 -18.97
N THR A 93 -45.33 1.33 -18.55
CA THR A 93 -44.24 2.29 -18.79
C THR A 93 -43.01 1.97 -17.94
N GLN A 94 -43.17 1.51 -16.70
CA GLN A 94 -42.07 0.99 -15.89
C GLN A 94 -41.48 -0.32 -16.47
N LEU A 95 -42.34 -1.23 -16.98
CA LEU A 95 -41.90 -2.46 -17.67
C LEU A 95 -41.13 -2.17 -18.96
N SER A 96 -41.65 -1.29 -19.82
CA SER A 96 -40.98 -0.93 -21.08
C SER A 96 -39.67 -0.18 -20.85
N TYR A 97 -39.62 0.74 -19.88
CA TYR A 97 -38.39 1.41 -19.46
C TYR A 97 -37.36 0.41 -18.91
N GLY A 98 -37.78 -0.53 -18.05
CA GLY A 98 -36.92 -1.59 -17.52
C GLY A 98 -36.44 -2.60 -18.57
N LEU A 99 -37.27 -2.92 -19.56
CA LEU A 99 -36.90 -3.75 -20.70
C LEU A 99 -35.90 -3.03 -21.62
N THR A 100 -36.12 -1.75 -21.90
CA THR A 100 -35.21 -0.92 -22.71
C THR A 100 -33.85 -0.77 -22.04
N HIS A 101 -33.82 -0.49 -20.72
CA HIS A 101 -32.58 -0.46 -19.94
C HIS A 101 -31.84 -1.80 -19.97
N ARG A 102 -32.53 -2.93 -19.71
CA ARG A 102 -31.91 -4.26 -19.78
C ARG A 102 -31.39 -4.61 -21.17
N LEU A 103 -32.05 -4.16 -22.25
CA LEU A 103 -31.57 -4.36 -23.62
C LEU A 103 -30.33 -3.50 -23.93
N LEU A 104 -30.32 -2.24 -23.50
CA LEU A 104 -29.16 -1.34 -23.61
C LEU A 104 -27.97 -1.86 -22.81
N GLN A 105 -28.17 -2.26 -21.56
CA GLN A 105 -27.14 -2.88 -20.70
C GLN A 105 -26.57 -4.16 -21.33
N LYS A 106 -27.42 -5.01 -21.94
CA LYS A 106 -26.98 -6.23 -22.64
C LYS A 106 -26.15 -5.92 -23.88
N GLN A 107 -26.52 -4.90 -24.67
CA GLN A 107 -25.73 -4.47 -25.82
C GLN A 107 -24.40 -3.83 -25.38
N GLN A 108 -24.42 -2.98 -24.34
CA GLN A 108 -23.22 -2.37 -23.76
C GLN A 108 -22.25 -3.44 -23.22
N GLY A 109 -22.75 -4.47 -22.54
CA GLY A 109 -21.95 -5.60 -22.07
C GLY A 109 -21.36 -6.48 -23.19
N VAL A 110 -21.92 -6.46 -24.41
CA VAL A 110 -21.31 -7.07 -25.59
C VAL A 110 -20.22 -6.16 -26.14
N ALA A 111 -20.50 -4.86 -26.31
CA ALA A 111 -19.56 -3.88 -26.84
C ALA A 111 -18.30 -3.73 -25.97
N SER A 112 -18.43 -3.65 -24.64
CA SER A 112 -17.29 -3.60 -23.71
C SER A 112 -16.41 -4.84 -23.80
N TYR A 113 -17.00 -6.02 -23.98
CA TYR A 113 -16.26 -7.27 -24.19
C TYR A 113 -15.49 -7.22 -25.52
N GLU A 114 -16.13 -6.83 -26.61
CA GLU A 114 -15.49 -6.80 -27.94
C GLU A 114 -14.38 -5.73 -28.03
N GLN A 115 -14.58 -4.56 -27.41
CA GLN A 115 -13.54 -3.54 -27.27
C GLN A 115 -12.34 -4.04 -26.46
N ALA A 116 -12.56 -4.79 -25.37
CA ALA A 116 -11.47 -5.39 -24.60
C ALA A 116 -10.66 -6.44 -25.38
N ILE A 117 -11.30 -7.23 -26.25
CA ILE A 117 -10.59 -8.13 -27.18
C ILE A 117 -9.73 -7.31 -28.16
N GLY A 118 -10.25 -6.20 -28.70
CA GLY A 118 -9.51 -5.32 -29.60
C GLY A 118 -8.27 -4.67 -28.95
N LEU A 119 -8.37 -4.24 -27.69
CA LEU A 119 -7.23 -3.72 -26.92
C LEU A 119 -6.18 -4.80 -26.64
N ALA A 120 -6.62 -6.02 -26.29
CA ALA A 120 -5.72 -7.16 -26.10
C ALA A 120 -4.95 -7.53 -27.39
N GLN A 121 -5.59 -7.45 -28.55
CA GLN A 121 -4.91 -7.64 -29.85
C GLN A 121 -3.85 -6.56 -30.10
N GLN A 122 -4.14 -5.29 -29.80
CA GLN A 122 -3.16 -4.21 -29.89
C GLN A 122 -1.98 -4.43 -28.93
N ALA A 123 -2.24 -4.82 -27.68
CA ALA A 123 -1.21 -5.10 -26.68
C ALA A 123 -0.27 -6.26 -27.11
N LEU A 124 -0.84 -7.31 -27.71
CA LEU A 124 -0.07 -8.41 -28.29
C LEU A 124 0.77 -7.95 -29.51
N SER A 125 0.27 -7.02 -30.32
CA SER A 125 1.02 -6.47 -31.46
C SER A 125 2.21 -5.59 -31.01
N LEU A 126 2.08 -4.82 -29.92
CA LEU A 126 3.21 -4.08 -29.34
C LEU A 126 4.29 -5.04 -28.81
N ARG A 127 3.89 -6.14 -28.16
CA ARG A 127 4.83 -7.17 -27.68
C ARG A 127 5.63 -7.82 -28.82
N GLN A 128 5.05 -7.91 -30.03
CA GLN A 128 5.74 -8.42 -31.22
C GLN A 128 6.74 -7.41 -31.82
N GLN A 129 6.57 -6.11 -31.58
CA GLN A 129 7.49 -5.06 -32.06
C GLN A 129 8.77 -4.97 -31.22
N GLY A 130 8.75 -5.42 -29.95
CA GLY A 130 9.93 -5.54 -29.12
C GLY A 130 9.66 -5.44 -27.62
N SER A 131 10.76 -5.37 -26.85
CA SER A 131 10.73 -5.37 -25.38
C SER A 131 11.42 -4.14 -24.78
N THR A 132 11.22 -2.95 -25.36
CA THR A 132 11.67 -1.70 -24.73
C THR A 132 10.76 -1.36 -23.54
N LEU A 133 11.25 -0.53 -22.62
CA LEU A 133 10.46 -0.04 -21.49
C LEU A 133 9.20 0.71 -21.97
N GLU A 134 9.32 1.49 -23.05
CA GLU A 134 8.22 2.29 -23.59
C GLU A 134 7.14 1.42 -24.26
N LEU A 135 7.52 0.46 -25.11
CA LEU A 135 6.58 -0.53 -25.66
C LEU A 135 5.90 -1.34 -24.55
N SER A 136 6.63 -1.67 -23.48
CA SER A 136 6.10 -2.42 -22.35
C SER A 136 5.11 -1.59 -21.52
N ARG A 137 5.32 -0.27 -21.37
CA ARG A 137 4.36 0.66 -20.75
C ARG A 137 3.08 0.80 -21.56
N GLN A 138 3.20 0.97 -22.87
CA GLN A 138 2.05 1.03 -23.78
C GLN A 138 1.28 -0.30 -23.81
N GLU A 139 1.98 -1.44 -23.82
CA GLU A 139 1.39 -2.77 -23.64
C GLU A 139 0.61 -2.86 -22.32
N LYS A 140 1.18 -2.38 -21.20
CA LYS A 140 0.52 -2.40 -19.88
C LYS A 140 -0.77 -1.58 -19.87
N ALA A 141 -0.77 -0.37 -20.44
CA ALA A 141 -1.95 0.50 -20.48
C ALA A 141 -3.14 -0.22 -21.18
N LEU A 142 -2.91 -0.77 -22.37
CA LEU A 142 -3.92 -1.52 -23.13
C LEU A 142 -4.46 -2.74 -22.36
N TRP A 143 -3.62 -3.46 -21.60
CA TRP A 143 -4.10 -4.54 -20.73
C TRP A 143 -4.93 -4.04 -19.54
N GLN A 144 -4.60 -2.87 -18.96
CA GLN A 144 -5.39 -2.28 -17.87
C GLN A 144 -6.76 -1.79 -18.37
N ASP A 145 -6.81 -1.14 -19.54
CA ASP A 145 -8.06 -0.70 -20.16
C ASP A 145 -8.96 -1.90 -20.54
N ALA A 146 -8.37 -2.97 -21.08
CA ALA A 146 -9.08 -4.22 -21.37
C ALA A 146 -9.63 -4.88 -20.09
N VAL A 147 -8.86 -4.90 -19.00
CA VAL A 147 -9.33 -5.40 -17.68
C VAL A 147 -10.48 -4.55 -17.14
N HIS A 148 -10.39 -3.22 -17.23
CA HIS A 148 -11.44 -2.31 -16.78
C HIS A 148 -12.75 -2.51 -17.55
N LEU A 149 -12.69 -2.62 -18.88
CA LEU A 149 -13.85 -2.89 -19.72
C LEU A 149 -14.50 -4.26 -19.41
N LEU A 150 -13.70 -5.30 -19.19
CA LEU A 150 -14.22 -6.63 -18.82
C LEU A 150 -14.86 -6.65 -17.43
N ALA A 151 -14.33 -5.87 -16.48
CA ALA A 151 -14.93 -5.69 -15.16
C ALA A 151 -16.27 -4.92 -15.22
N SER A 152 -16.50 -4.10 -16.26
CA SER A 152 -17.76 -3.39 -16.49
C SER A 152 -18.86 -4.21 -17.18
N VAL A 153 -18.61 -5.47 -17.55
CA VAL A 153 -19.62 -6.33 -18.21
C VAL A 153 -20.62 -6.85 -17.17
N ASP A 154 -21.88 -6.42 -17.29
CA ASP A 154 -22.99 -6.83 -16.42
C ASP A 154 -23.25 -8.34 -16.47
N SER A 155 -23.62 -8.92 -15.33
CA SER A 155 -24.14 -10.29 -15.16
C SER A 155 -25.23 -10.71 -16.15
N ASP A 156 -26.09 -9.77 -16.56
CA ASP A 156 -27.21 -10.01 -17.47
C ASP A 156 -26.77 -10.08 -18.96
N SER A 157 -25.49 -9.77 -19.25
CA SER A 157 -24.89 -9.79 -20.60
C SER A 157 -24.71 -11.21 -21.14
N ALA A 158 -25.05 -11.40 -22.42
CA ALA A 158 -24.77 -12.63 -23.16
C ALA A 158 -23.25 -12.97 -23.25
N ARG A 159 -22.37 -12.01 -22.97
CA ARG A 159 -20.90 -12.20 -22.90
C ARG A 159 -20.36 -12.40 -21.48
N TYR A 160 -21.18 -12.30 -20.43
CA TYR A 160 -20.67 -12.24 -19.04
C TYR A 160 -19.71 -13.37 -18.66
N SER A 161 -20.05 -14.63 -18.93
CA SER A 161 -19.18 -15.79 -18.62
C SER A 161 -17.83 -15.74 -19.37
N GLN A 162 -17.84 -15.27 -20.62
CA GLN A 162 -16.64 -15.08 -21.43
C GLN A 162 -15.82 -13.87 -20.92
N ALA A 163 -16.50 -12.80 -20.48
CA ALA A 163 -15.88 -11.64 -19.89
C ALA A 163 -15.16 -11.95 -18.57
N GLN A 164 -15.80 -12.68 -17.65
CA GLN A 164 -15.20 -13.12 -16.39
C GLN A 164 -14.00 -14.05 -16.62
N THR A 165 -14.07 -14.92 -17.64
CA THR A 165 -12.94 -15.76 -18.06
C THR A 165 -11.76 -14.91 -18.54
N LYS A 166 -12.01 -13.93 -19.42
CA LYS A 166 -10.98 -13.02 -19.93
C LYS A 166 -10.47 -12.02 -18.89
N LEU A 167 -11.28 -11.61 -17.92
CA LEU A 167 -10.87 -10.73 -16.83
C LEU A 167 -9.73 -11.35 -16.01
N LYS A 168 -9.85 -12.64 -15.69
CA LYS A 168 -8.80 -13.41 -15.00
C LYS A 168 -7.55 -13.60 -15.86
N GLU A 169 -7.73 -13.90 -17.15
CA GLU A 169 -6.64 -14.05 -18.13
C GLU A 169 -5.84 -12.74 -18.28
N TYR A 170 -6.53 -11.62 -18.54
CA TYR A 170 -5.92 -10.33 -18.82
C TYR A 170 -5.34 -9.67 -17.55
N GLY A 171 -5.96 -9.86 -16.38
CA GLY A 171 -5.36 -9.46 -15.11
C GLY A 171 -4.05 -10.20 -14.81
N THR A 172 -3.97 -11.49 -15.16
CA THR A 172 -2.72 -12.27 -15.07
C THR A 172 -1.66 -11.71 -16.03
N ILE A 173 -2.04 -11.38 -17.27
CA ILE A 173 -1.11 -10.80 -18.25
C ILE A 173 -0.64 -9.41 -17.81
N ALA A 174 -1.53 -8.52 -17.36
CA ALA A 174 -1.20 -7.18 -16.86
C ALA A 174 -0.20 -7.22 -15.69
N THR A 175 -0.30 -8.25 -14.84
CA THR A 175 0.64 -8.53 -13.75
C THR A 175 2.02 -8.92 -14.30
N VAL A 176 2.08 -9.81 -15.30
CA VAL A 176 3.34 -10.22 -15.97
C VAL A 176 4.00 -9.04 -16.70
N VAL A 177 3.24 -8.18 -17.39
CA VAL A 177 3.81 -6.98 -18.04
C VAL A 177 4.30 -5.97 -17.00
N SER A 178 3.58 -5.79 -15.90
CA SER A 178 4.03 -4.95 -14.77
C SER A 178 5.34 -5.46 -14.16
N HIS A 179 5.49 -6.78 -13.98
CA HIS A 179 6.74 -7.38 -13.53
C HIS A 179 7.90 -7.13 -14.52
N ARG A 180 7.65 -7.25 -15.84
CA ARG A 180 8.66 -6.95 -16.87
C ARG A 180 9.11 -5.49 -16.83
N ILE A 181 8.18 -4.55 -16.66
CA ILE A 181 8.46 -3.11 -16.50
C ILE A 181 9.35 -2.88 -15.25
N ASN A 182 8.99 -3.48 -14.12
CA ASN A 182 9.76 -3.33 -12.88
C ASN A 182 11.19 -3.89 -13.02
N GLN A 183 11.37 -4.98 -13.78
CA GLN A 183 12.70 -5.51 -14.13
C GLN A 183 13.47 -4.52 -15.02
N GLN A 184 12.88 -4.05 -16.12
CA GLN A 184 13.48 -3.08 -17.05
C GLN A 184 13.93 -1.79 -16.33
N GLN A 185 13.06 -1.22 -15.48
CA GLN A 185 13.37 -0.04 -14.70
C GLN A 185 14.46 -0.28 -13.63
N SER A 186 14.77 -1.53 -13.29
CA SER A 186 15.81 -1.92 -12.33
C SER A 186 17.13 -2.34 -12.97
N GLU A 187 17.25 -2.37 -14.30
CA GLU A 187 18.44 -2.86 -15.02
C GLU A 187 19.74 -2.13 -14.62
N PHE A 188 19.66 -0.85 -14.26
CA PHE A 188 20.81 -0.05 -13.80
C PHE A 188 21.49 -0.59 -12.53
N LEU A 189 20.78 -1.38 -11.72
CA LEU A 189 21.35 -2.01 -10.52
C LEU A 189 22.31 -3.15 -10.85
N ALA A 190 22.18 -3.80 -12.01
CA ALA A 190 23.02 -4.94 -12.39
C ALA A 190 24.52 -4.59 -12.55
N PRO A 191 24.93 -3.53 -13.29
CA PRO A 191 26.33 -3.13 -13.35
C PRO A 191 26.87 -2.64 -11.99
N ILE A 192 26.03 -2.00 -11.15
CA ILE A 192 26.44 -1.58 -9.80
C ILE A 192 26.67 -2.81 -8.90
N ALA A 193 25.81 -3.82 -8.96
CA ALA A 193 25.99 -5.08 -8.24
C ALA A 193 27.23 -5.86 -8.73
N ALA A 194 27.55 -5.79 -10.02
CA ALA A 194 28.77 -6.38 -10.60
C ALA A 194 30.05 -5.60 -10.29
N ALA A 195 29.95 -4.36 -9.78
CA ALA A 195 31.12 -3.56 -9.44
C ALA A 195 31.97 -4.27 -8.37
N ASN A 196 33.26 -4.44 -8.69
CA ASN A 196 34.29 -4.97 -7.79
C ASN A 196 33.95 -6.33 -7.13
N GLY A 197 33.23 -7.21 -7.83
CA GLY A 197 33.06 -8.61 -7.42
C GLY A 197 31.88 -9.33 -8.06
N ASN A 198 31.62 -10.57 -7.61
CA ASN A 198 30.50 -11.38 -8.09
C ASN A 198 29.14 -10.69 -7.81
N PRO A 199 28.28 -10.44 -8.82
CA PRO A 199 26.94 -9.87 -8.62
C PRO A 199 25.95 -10.86 -7.99
N ASN A 200 26.11 -12.17 -8.18
CA ASN A 200 25.17 -13.17 -7.64
C ASN A 200 25.17 -13.27 -6.11
N ALA A 201 26.24 -12.78 -5.46
CA ALA A 201 26.34 -12.63 -4.02
C ALA A 201 25.62 -11.37 -3.49
N VAL A 202 25.31 -10.41 -4.36
CA VAL A 202 24.72 -9.11 -4.02
C VAL A 202 23.20 -9.18 -4.15
N ARG A 203 22.50 -8.53 -3.22
CA ARG A 203 21.08 -8.16 -3.36
C ARG A 203 20.93 -6.66 -3.08
N ILE A 204 20.15 -5.98 -3.89
CA ILE A 204 19.80 -4.56 -3.73
C ILE A 204 18.28 -4.46 -3.83
N SER A 205 17.66 -3.70 -2.93
CA SER A 205 16.30 -3.21 -3.08
C SER A 205 16.25 -1.74 -2.66
N LEU A 206 15.57 -0.91 -3.42
CA LEU A 206 15.51 0.55 -3.30
C LEU A 206 14.07 1.01 -3.53
N CYS A 207 13.52 1.85 -2.67
CA CYS A 207 12.17 2.43 -2.81
C CYS A 207 12.16 3.92 -2.47
N GLN A 208 11.27 4.69 -3.10
CA GLN A 208 11.04 6.12 -2.84
C GLN A 208 9.86 6.34 -1.89
N ILE A 209 10.13 6.94 -0.73
CA ILE A 209 9.19 7.10 0.38
C ILE A 209 8.05 8.04 -0.03
N GLY A 210 6.80 7.60 0.16
CA GLY A 210 5.59 8.31 -0.31
C GLY A 210 5.10 7.88 -1.70
N THR A 211 5.72 6.86 -2.30
CA THR A 211 5.33 6.29 -3.60
C THR A 211 5.43 4.77 -3.60
N ASP A 212 4.80 4.10 -4.57
CA ASP A 212 5.00 2.67 -4.84
C ASP A 212 6.28 2.39 -5.67
N ALA A 213 7.11 3.40 -5.93
CA ALA A 213 8.23 3.31 -6.87
C ALA A 213 9.46 2.63 -6.24
N CYS A 214 9.54 1.30 -6.42
CA CYS A 214 10.68 0.48 -6.03
C CYS A 214 11.52 0.00 -7.23
N ARG A 215 12.74 -0.47 -6.94
CA ARG A 215 13.73 -1.07 -7.84
C ARG A 215 14.44 -2.21 -7.11
N SER A 216 14.64 -3.35 -7.76
CA SER A 216 15.21 -4.53 -7.10
C SER A 216 16.15 -5.30 -8.02
N PHE A 217 17.32 -5.66 -7.48
CA PHE A 217 18.27 -6.59 -8.07
C PHE A 217 18.45 -7.78 -7.12
N ARG A 218 17.84 -8.90 -7.47
CA ARG A 218 17.77 -10.13 -6.64
C ARG A 218 17.17 -9.89 -5.24
N GLY A 219 16.48 -8.77 -4.99
CA GLY A 219 16.09 -8.36 -3.64
C GLY A 219 15.18 -9.35 -2.93
N ASN A 220 14.37 -10.09 -3.70
CA ASN A 220 13.49 -11.16 -3.25
C ASN A 220 14.20 -12.47 -2.89
N VAL A 221 15.51 -12.59 -3.17
CA VAL A 221 16.32 -13.76 -2.80
C VAL A 221 16.89 -13.54 -1.40
N PRO A 222 16.62 -14.42 -0.40
CA PRO A 222 17.20 -14.27 0.93
C PRO A 222 18.75 -14.26 0.90
N PRO A 223 19.41 -13.43 1.72
CA PRO A 223 20.86 -13.51 1.95
C PRO A 223 21.24 -14.80 2.70
N ALA A 224 22.52 -15.16 2.68
CA ALA A 224 23.04 -16.35 3.36
C ALA A 224 22.85 -16.29 4.90
N SER A 225 22.70 -15.09 5.46
CA SER A 225 22.31 -14.80 6.83
C SER A 225 21.67 -13.41 6.89
N LEU A 226 20.86 -13.11 7.90
CA LEU A 226 20.46 -11.72 8.21
C LEU A 226 21.49 -10.97 9.07
N ALA A 227 22.38 -11.68 9.77
CA ALA A 227 23.15 -11.11 10.88
C ALA A 227 22.27 -10.23 11.79
N SER A 228 22.67 -8.98 12.05
CA SER A 228 21.91 -8.02 12.86
C SER A 228 20.75 -7.33 12.14
N LEU A 229 20.48 -7.60 10.86
CA LEU A 229 19.30 -7.06 10.16
C LEU A 229 17.98 -7.64 10.68
N VAL A 230 18.01 -8.84 11.31
CA VAL A 230 16.84 -9.47 11.96
C VAL A 230 16.22 -8.62 13.06
N LYS A 231 16.96 -7.64 13.59
CA LYS A 231 16.51 -6.71 14.63
C LYS A 231 15.39 -5.78 14.14
N LEU A 232 15.32 -5.49 12.83
CA LEU A 232 14.18 -4.77 12.22
C LEU A 232 12.86 -5.58 12.33
N PRO A 233 12.76 -6.82 11.82
CA PRO A 233 11.60 -7.69 12.04
C PRO A 233 11.14 -7.79 13.51
N ILE A 234 12.07 -7.87 14.45
CA ILE A 234 11.76 -7.98 15.89
C ILE A 234 11.17 -6.67 16.43
N ALA A 235 11.70 -5.50 16.04
CA ALA A 235 11.13 -4.20 16.40
C ALA A 235 9.74 -3.98 15.77
N ILE A 236 9.54 -4.39 14.51
CA ILE A 236 8.23 -4.37 13.84
C ILE A 236 7.21 -5.23 14.59
N ALA A 237 7.58 -6.47 14.95
CA ALA A 237 6.71 -7.37 15.70
C ALA A 237 6.35 -6.83 17.09
N LEU A 238 7.29 -6.16 17.76
CA LEU A 238 7.06 -5.51 19.04
C LEU A 238 6.11 -4.31 18.91
N MET A 239 6.31 -3.44 17.91
CA MET A 239 5.43 -2.29 17.68
C MET A 239 4.04 -2.72 17.20
N HIS A 240 3.89 -3.91 16.61
CA HIS A 240 2.59 -4.54 16.40
C HIS A 240 1.90 -4.90 17.73
N GLN A 241 2.60 -5.52 18.71
CA GLN A 241 2.02 -5.80 20.04
C GLN A 241 1.59 -4.51 20.75
N VAL A 242 2.44 -3.48 20.72
CA VAL A 242 2.12 -2.15 21.29
C VAL A 242 0.90 -1.54 20.59
N SER A 243 0.86 -1.51 19.25
CA SER A 243 -0.28 -0.97 18.48
C SER A 243 -1.58 -1.77 18.64
N THR A 244 -1.52 -2.98 19.23
CA THR A 244 -2.69 -3.83 19.51
C THR A 244 -2.99 -3.96 21.02
N GLY A 245 -2.34 -3.14 21.87
CA GLY A 245 -2.60 -3.08 23.31
C GLY A 245 -2.12 -4.30 24.10
N LYS A 246 -1.16 -5.07 23.56
CA LYS A 246 -0.65 -6.33 24.15
C LYS A 246 0.70 -6.18 24.85
N ALA A 247 1.34 -5.03 24.71
CA ALA A 247 2.64 -4.69 25.29
C ALA A 247 2.65 -3.19 25.61
N ASP A 248 3.33 -2.78 26.68
CA ASP A 248 3.57 -1.37 26.98
C ASP A 248 5.06 -1.09 26.93
N LEU A 249 5.46 -0.06 26.17
CA LEU A 249 6.86 0.32 26.03
C LEU A 249 7.50 0.74 27.36
N ASP A 250 6.72 1.27 28.30
CA ASP A 250 7.24 1.69 29.60
C ASP A 250 7.13 0.57 30.67
N GLU A 251 6.73 -0.65 30.30
CA GLU A 251 6.77 -1.81 31.19
C GLU A 251 8.22 -2.27 31.47
N GLN A 252 8.44 -2.77 32.68
CA GLN A 252 9.76 -3.13 33.19
C GLN A 252 10.06 -4.61 33.00
N ILE A 253 10.98 -4.95 32.09
CA ILE A 253 11.39 -6.33 31.82
C ILE A 253 12.78 -6.66 32.39
N TYR A 254 12.90 -7.83 33.02
CA TYR A 254 14.15 -8.38 33.53
C TYR A 254 14.93 -9.09 32.41
N ILE A 255 16.23 -8.85 32.32
CA ILE A 255 17.10 -9.48 31.32
C ILE A 255 17.71 -10.75 31.93
N ASP A 256 17.22 -11.90 31.49
CA ASP A 256 17.59 -13.20 32.05
C ASP A 256 19.10 -13.52 31.83
N PRO A 257 19.84 -13.97 32.86
CA PRO A 257 21.24 -14.40 32.74
C PRO A 257 21.52 -15.41 31.61
N SER A 258 20.54 -16.24 31.25
CA SER A 258 20.65 -17.20 30.16
C SER A 258 20.53 -16.62 28.75
N ASN A 259 20.16 -15.34 28.62
CA ASN A 259 20.25 -14.58 27.36
C ASN A 259 21.61 -13.92 27.12
N PHE A 260 22.57 -14.09 28.04
CA PHE A 260 23.93 -13.59 27.88
C PHE A 260 24.60 -14.17 26.62
N THR A 261 25.20 -13.28 25.85
CA THR A 261 26.02 -13.57 24.66
C THR A 261 26.87 -12.33 24.37
N GLU A 262 27.94 -12.44 23.57
CA GLU A 262 28.78 -11.29 23.26
C GLU A 262 28.03 -10.27 22.39
N ASN A 263 28.23 -8.97 22.66
CA ASN A 263 27.60 -7.86 21.96
C ASN A 263 28.63 -7.13 21.06
N ALA A 264 28.13 -6.36 20.09
CA ALA A 264 28.96 -5.40 19.37
C ALA A 264 29.63 -4.38 20.33
N GLN A 265 30.81 -3.89 19.96
CA GLN A 265 31.61 -3.02 20.82
C GLN A 265 30.88 -1.70 21.16
N GLY A 266 30.87 -1.33 22.43
CA GLY A 266 30.21 -0.11 22.94
C GLY A 266 28.75 -0.29 23.40
N SER A 267 28.15 -1.45 23.12
CA SER A 267 26.76 -1.81 23.44
C SER A 267 26.53 -2.09 24.94
N LYS A 268 25.37 -1.69 25.49
CA LYS A 268 25.14 -1.54 26.94
C LYS A 268 23.76 -2.05 27.41
N ILE A 269 23.46 -3.33 27.15
CA ILE A 269 22.58 -4.12 28.02
C ILE A 269 23.41 -5.14 28.78
N PHE A 270 23.12 -5.27 30.07
CA PHE A 270 23.62 -6.32 30.95
C PHE A 270 22.46 -7.19 31.41
N VAL A 271 22.71 -8.50 31.51
CA VAL A 271 21.83 -9.45 32.22
C VAL A 271 21.77 -9.15 33.72
N ASP A 272 20.83 -9.80 34.42
CA ASP A 272 20.57 -9.66 35.86
C ASP A 272 20.20 -8.22 36.26
N LYS A 273 19.46 -7.53 35.37
CA LYS A 273 18.98 -6.16 35.54
C LYS A 273 17.62 -5.99 34.86
N THR A 274 16.90 -4.95 35.26
CA THR A 274 15.58 -4.59 34.73
C THR A 274 15.66 -3.25 34.00
N TYR A 275 15.03 -3.15 32.84
CA TYR A 275 14.96 -1.94 32.00
C TYR A 275 13.54 -1.81 31.43
N THR A 276 13.20 -0.65 30.86
CA THR A 276 11.94 -0.52 30.11
C THR A 276 12.01 -1.32 28.81
N LEU A 277 10.87 -1.85 28.35
CA LEU A 277 10.75 -2.50 27.05
C LEU A 277 11.23 -1.57 25.91
N ARG A 278 10.97 -0.26 26.04
CA ARG A 278 11.50 0.84 25.19
C ARG A 278 13.02 0.85 25.15
N GLU A 279 13.70 0.86 26.30
CA GLU A 279 15.17 0.89 26.35
C GLU A 279 15.79 -0.35 25.71
N VAL A 280 15.20 -1.53 25.93
CA VAL A 280 15.68 -2.79 25.34
C VAL A 280 15.53 -2.76 23.81
N MET A 281 14.40 -2.29 23.28
CA MET A 281 14.18 -2.11 21.84
C MET A 281 15.16 -1.08 21.24
N VAL A 282 15.25 0.11 21.85
CA VAL A 282 16.15 1.18 21.38
C VAL A 282 17.59 0.71 21.34
N ARG A 283 18.10 0.00 22.37
CA ARG A 283 19.47 -0.55 22.38
C ARG A 283 19.66 -1.72 21.41
N MET A 284 18.64 -2.55 21.18
CA MET A 284 18.68 -3.56 20.12
C MET A 284 18.95 -2.92 18.75
N ILE A 285 18.26 -1.83 18.40
CA ILE A 285 18.42 -1.15 17.10
C ILE A 285 19.68 -0.27 17.06
N THR A 286 19.85 0.62 18.04
CA THR A 286 20.88 1.68 18.10
C THR A 286 22.28 1.15 18.35
N GLU A 287 22.41 0.23 19.30
CA GLU A 287 23.70 -0.34 19.74
C GLU A 287 23.92 -1.75 19.19
N SER A 288 23.06 -2.19 18.26
CA SER A 288 23.00 -3.55 17.71
C SER A 288 23.06 -4.65 18.78
N ASN A 289 22.44 -4.44 19.95
CA ASN A 289 22.64 -5.32 21.12
C ASN A 289 22.03 -6.72 20.93
N ASN A 290 22.81 -7.78 21.12
CA ASN A 290 22.39 -9.17 20.97
C ASN A 290 21.61 -9.67 22.18
N ILE A 291 22.04 -9.35 23.41
CA ILE A 291 21.32 -9.74 24.64
C ILE A 291 19.89 -9.17 24.64
N ALA A 292 19.74 -7.91 24.27
CA ALA A 292 18.45 -7.24 24.08
C ALA A 292 17.57 -7.95 23.04
N THR A 293 18.18 -8.38 21.92
CA THR A 293 17.48 -9.14 20.87
C THR A 293 16.95 -10.47 21.41
N ASN A 294 17.80 -11.18 22.16
CA ASN A 294 17.48 -12.49 22.73
C ASN A 294 16.36 -12.38 23.77
N GLN A 295 16.39 -11.33 24.61
CA GLN A 295 15.33 -11.06 25.57
C GLN A 295 14.00 -10.67 24.90
N LEU A 296 14.01 -9.90 23.81
CA LEU A 296 12.80 -9.57 23.06
C LEU A 296 12.22 -10.77 22.28
N ILE A 297 13.08 -11.71 21.87
CA ILE A 297 12.64 -13.01 21.33
C ILE A 297 11.93 -13.83 22.40
N ASP A 298 12.47 -13.91 23.63
CA ASP A 298 11.82 -14.63 24.74
C ASP A 298 10.53 -13.95 25.22
N TYR A 299 10.53 -12.61 25.35
CA TYR A 299 9.38 -11.84 25.83
C TYR A 299 8.16 -11.96 24.91
N MET A 300 8.35 -11.94 23.58
CA MET A 300 7.24 -12.16 22.64
C MET A 300 6.96 -13.65 22.38
N GLY A 301 7.99 -14.48 22.27
CA GLY A 301 7.92 -15.82 21.71
C GLY A 301 7.90 -15.85 20.17
N HIS A 302 8.46 -16.91 19.60
CA HIS A 302 8.63 -17.05 18.14
C HIS A 302 7.31 -17.01 17.35
N ASP A 303 6.25 -17.63 17.87
CA ASP A 303 4.94 -17.67 17.19
C ASP A 303 4.25 -16.29 17.16
N THR A 304 4.36 -15.52 18.24
CA THR A 304 3.89 -14.13 18.32
C THR A 304 4.60 -13.24 17.31
N ILE A 305 5.92 -13.39 17.18
CA ILE A 305 6.72 -12.67 16.18
C ILE A 305 6.31 -13.08 14.76
N SER A 306 6.13 -14.38 14.51
CA SER A 306 5.69 -14.93 13.22
C SER A 306 4.29 -14.42 12.82
N ALA A 307 3.34 -14.41 13.76
CA ALA A 307 1.98 -13.93 13.53
C ALA A 307 1.92 -12.42 13.31
N ALA A 308 2.68 -11.64 14.08
CA ALA A 308 2.80 -10.19 13.90
C ALA A 308 3.40 -9.84 12.53
N LEU A 309 4.49 -10.51 12.12
CA LEU A 309 5.12 -10.28 10.82
C LEU A 309 4.18 -10.63 9.65
N GLN A 310 3.42 -11.72 9.76
CA GLN A 310 2.39 -12.06 8.77
C GLN A 310 1.27 -11.01 8.72
N ALA A 311 0.81 -10.50 9.86
CA ALA A 311 -0.22 -9.45 9.94
C ALA A 311 0.25 -8.10 9.38
N GLU A 312 1.53 -7.75 9.53
CA GLU A 312 2.15 -6.57 8.88
C GLU A 312 2.56 -6.83 7.41
N GLY A 313 2.28 -8.02 6.85
CA GLY A 313 2.50 -8.36 5.43
C GLY A 313 3.85 -9.02 5.07
N PHE A 314 4.76 -9.21 6.04
CA PHE A 314 6.12 -9.73 5.84
C PHE A 314 6.20 -11.27 5.89
N ALA A 315 5.37 -11.94 5.09
CA ALA A 315 5.19 -13.41 5.11
C ALA A 315 6.43 -14.23 4.69
N GLY A 316 7.42 -13.62 4.04
CA GLY A 316 8.72 -14.23 3.72
C GLY A 316 9.72 -14.18 4.89
N THR A 317 9.46 -13.36 5.90
CA THR A 317 10.35 -13.14 7.04
C THR A 317 10.07 -14.09 8.21
N ARG A 318 11.14 -14.59 8.84
CA ARG A 318 11.11 -15.51 9.98
C ARG A 318 12.23 -15.21 10.97
N VAL A 319 11.89 -15.19 12.26
CA VAL A 319 12.85 -15.12 13.37
C VAL A 319 12.85 -16.50 14.05
N GLY A 320 13.68 -17.41 13.55
CA GLY A 320 13.74 -18.79 14.03
C GLY A 320 14.63 -19.00 15.26
N HIS A 321 15.67 -18.19 15.46
CA HIS A 321 16.64 -18.41 16.52
C HIS A 321 17.22 -17.13 17.15
N LYS A 322 17.70 -17.27 18.39
CA LYS A 322 18.46 -16.25 19.13
C LYS A 322 19.80 -15.95 18.44
N LEU A 323 20.34 -14.76 18.72
CA LEU A 323 21.66 -14.35 18.27
C LEU A 323 22.75 -14.89 19.20
N VAL A 324 23.86 -15.26 18.58
CA VAL A 324 25.13 -15.64 19.22
C VAL A 324 26.15 -14.57 18.85
N GLY A 325 26.98 -14.18 19.82
CA GLY A 325 28.17 -13.36 19.61
C GLY A 325 29.35 -14.19 19.11
N ASP A 326 30.54 -13.93 19.66
CA ASP A 326 31.78 -14.55 19.23
C ASP A 326 31.91 -16.02 19.67
N SER A 327 31.34 -16.41 20.83
CA SER A 327 31.49 -17.76 21.37
C SER A 327 30.36 -18.26 22.29
N THR A 328 29.62 -17.35 22.94
CA THR A 328 28.71 -17.71 24.04
C THR A 328 27.28 -17.87 23.53
N TYR A 329 26.76 -19.10 23.57
CA TYR A 329 25.40 -19.42 23.15
C TYR A 329 24.39 -19.19 24.30
N PRO A 330 23.32 -18.39 24.09
CA PRO A 330 22.24 -18.27 25.07
C PRO A 330 21.44 -19.58 25.18
N LYS A 331 20.71 -19.77 26.29
CA LYS A 331 19.77 -20.91 26.43
C LYS A 331 18.52 -20.69 25.58
N SER A 332 17.81 -21.78 25.29
CA SER A 332 16.58 -21.76 24.49
C SER A 332 16.79 -21.08 23.14
N MET A 333 17.77 -21.57 22.37
CA MET A 333 18.23 -20.98 21.10
C MET A 333 17.14 -20.74 20.04
N GLY A 334 15.97 -21.38 20.13
CA GLY A 334 15.01 -21.46 19.03
C GLY A 334 15.39 -22.54 17.99
N ALA A 335 14.70 -22.56 16.86
CA ALA A 335 14.90 -23.54 15.79
C ALA A 335 14.64 -22.96 14.39
N GLY A 336 15.36 -23.48 13.39
CA GLY A 336 15.29 -22.98 12.01
C GLY A 336 16.27 -21.82 11.76
N LYS A 337 15.96 -20.98 10.77
CA LYS A 337 16.84 -19.87 10.33
C LYS A 337 16.17 -18.52 10.55
N ASN A 338 16.98 -17.51 10.91
CA ASN A 338 16.61 -16.11 10.76
C ASN A 338 16.69 -15.75 9.27
N GLN A 339 15.55 -15.39 8.68
CA GLN A 339 15.37 -15.22 7.23
C GLN A 339 14.47 -14.02 6.94
N SER A 340 14.79 -13.28 5.88
CA SER A 340 14.01 -12.18 5.28
C SER A 340 14.55 -11.96 3.87
N THR A 341 14.02 -10.99 3.14
CA THR A 341 14.51 -10.57 1.83
C THR A 341 14.97 -9.11 1.87
N ALA A 342 15.79 -8.67 0.91
CA ALA A 342 16.16 -7.26 0.83
C ALA A 342 14.95 -6.39 0.43
N ASP A 343 13.99 -6.95 -0.28
CA ASP A 343 12.71 -6.29 -0.56
C ASP A 343 11.89 -6.10 0.74
N GLU A 344 11.67 -7.15 1.55
CA GLU A 344 10.93 -7.03 2.82
C GLU A 344 11.60 -6.09 3.83
N LEU A 345 12.93 -6.15 3.99
CA LEU A 345 13.66 -5.22 4.87
C LEU A 345 13.54 -3.77 4.41
N THR A 346 13.51 -3.52 3.10
CA THR A 346 13.24 -2.19 2.53
C THR A 346 11.80 -1.76 2.81
N GLN A 347 10.82 -2.66 2.70
CA GLN A 347 9.42 -2.37 3.00
C GLN A 347 9.15 -2.11 4.50
N MET A 348 9.82 -2.82 5.41
CA MET A 348 9.79 -2.52 6.86
C MET A 348 10.25 -1.08 7.14
N MET A 349 11.32 -0.65 6.48
CA MET A 349 11.87 0.70 6.63
C MET A 349 11.03 1.76 5.89
N MET A 350 10.41 1.44 4.75
CA MET A 350 9.40 2.30 4.10
C MET A 350 8.22 2.57 5.03
N ARG A 351 7.68 1.53 5.68
CA ARG A 351 6.60 1.57 6.67
C ARG A 351 6.95 2.53 7.84
N ILE A 352 8.16 2.40 8.40
CA ILE A 352 8.68 3.26 9.47
C ILE A 352 8.82 4.73 9.02
N TYR A 353 9.55 5.01 7.93
CA TYR A 353 9.83 6.39 7.49
C TYR A 353 8.66 7.10 6.79
N SER A 354 7.56 6.38 6.56
CA SER A 354 6.27 6.95 6.15
C SER A 354 5.33 7.24 7.33
N PHE A 355 5.73 6.94 8.58
CA PHE A 355 4.91 7.08 9.79
C PHE A 355 3.54 6.39 9.67
N THR A 356 3.50 5.16 9.15
CA THR A 356 2.23 4.42 8.97
C THR A 356 1.52 4.06 10.28
N LYS A 357 2.26 4.07 11.39
CA LYS A 357 1.74 3.95 12.76
C LYS A 357 2.50 4.88 13.70
N ASP A 358 1.81 5.44 14.68
CA ASP A 358 2.42 6.30 15.71
C ASP A 358 3.52 5.57 16.50
N SER A 359 3.42 4.24 16.67
CA SER A 359 4.43 3.42 17.35
C SER A 359 5.76 3.28 16.59
N ASP A 360 5.83 3.69 15.32
CA ASP A 360 7.06 3.59 14.52
C ASP A 360 8.09 4.68 14.86
N GLU A 361 7.69 5.77 15.54
CA GLU A 361 8.58 6.89 15.91
C GLU A 361 9.78 6.42 16.75
N GLU A 362 9.57 5.46 17.66
CA GLU A 362 10.62 4.89 18.51
C GLU A 362 11.66 4.09 17.71
N ILE A 363 11.21 3.33 16.69
CA ILE A 363 12.15 2.63 15.80
C ILE A 363 12.93 3.65 14.97
N LEU A 364 12.25 4.68 14.45
CA LEU A 364 12.88 5.75 13.66
C LEU A 364 13.95 6.50 14.47
N ASN A 365 13.65 6.89 15.71
CA ASN A 365 14.59 7.56 16.62
C ASN A 365 15.83 6.68 16.89
N ALA A 366 15.65 5.38 17.09
CA ALA A 366 16.75 4.44 17.27
C ALA A 366 17.59 4.21 15.98
N LEU A 367 16.99 4.30 14.79
CA LEU A 367 17.68 4.20 13.50
C LEU A 367 18.46 5.46 13.14
N VAL A 368 17.94 6.65 13.49
CA VAL A 368 18.65 7.94 13.39
C VAL A 368 19.84 7.98 14.37
N GLY A 369 19.67 7.40 15.57
CA GLY A 369 20.71 7.33 16.60
C GLY A 369 21.81 6.28 16.39
N GLN A 370 21.76 5.48 15.31
CA GLN A 370 22.61 4.32 15.06
C GLN A 370 24.09 4.55 15.41
N TYR A 371 24.66 3.69 16.26
CA TYR A 371 26.05 3.79 16.70
C TYR A 371 27.04 3.24 15.65
N ASP A 372 26.64 2.21 14.90
CA ASP A 372 27.41 1.67 13.78
C ASP A 372 27.22 2.53 12.52
N LEU A 373 27.96 3.63 12.45
CA LEU A 373 27.99 4.56 11.32
C LEU A 373 28.90 4.11 10.17
N ASP A 374 29.46 2.89 10.23
CA ASP A 374 30.53 2.51 9.32
C ASP A 374 30.01 2.05 7.94
N PHE A 375 28.71 1.80 7.74
CA PHE A 375 28.16 1.37 6.44
C PHE A 375 27.53 2.52 5.63
N GLY A 376 26.22 2.74 5.72
CA GLY A 376 25.46 3.69 4.90
C GLY A 376 25.84 5.15 5.17
N TYR A 377 26.03 5.52 6.43
CA TYR A 377 26.50 6.85 6.81
C TYR A 377 27.85 7.14 6.17
N ARG A 378 28.86 6.26 6.33
CA ARG A 378 30.17 6.43 5.68
C ARG A 378 30.13 6.34 4.15
N ALA A 379 29.13 5.69 3.56
CA ALA A 379 28.93 5.67 2.11
C ALA A 379 28.50 7.04 1.56
N LEU A 380 27.64 7.76 2.30
CA LEU A 380 26.92 8.94 1.83
C LEU A 380 27.38 10.28 2.44
N ILE A 381 28.07 10.28 3.60
CA ILE A 381 28.45 11.50 4.34
C ILE A 381 29.28 12.51 3.53
N LYS A 382 30.03 12.04 2.52
CA LYS A 382 30.85 12.88 1.63
C LYS A 382 30.07 13.49 0.45
N GLU A 383 28.81 13.11 0.25
CA GLU A 383 27.98 13.50 -0.90
C GLU A 383 27.00 14.64 -0.56
N LYS A 384 27.17 15.27 0.61
CA LYS A 384 26.44 16.46 1.04
C LYS A 384 26.85 17.69 0.20
N PRO A 385 25.94 18.64 -0.06
CA PRO A 385 24.55 18.70 0.43
C PRO A 385 23.56 17.83 -0.34
N ASN A 386 23.95 17.34 -1.54
CA ASN A 386 23.04 16.73 -2.51
C ASN A 386 22.42 15.41 -2.05
N ILE A 387 23.15 14.62 -1.25
CA ILE A 387 22.68 13.38 -0.64
C ILE A 387 22.91 13.43 0.87
N PHE A 388 21.90 13.05 1.66
CA PHE A 388 21.93 13.13 3.12
C PHE A 388 21.39 11.84 3.76
N TRP A 389 22.21 11.15 4.55
CA TRP A 389 21.81 9.98 5.36
C TRP A 389 20.83 10.38 6.49
N ILE A 390 19.74 9.63 6.69
CA ILE A 390 18.72 9.89 7.72
C ILE A 390 18.47 8.69 8.66
N GLY A 391 19.36 7.69 8.67
CA GLY A 391 19.32 6.56 9.61
C GLY A 391 19.56 5.21 8.93
N GLU A 392 20.00 4.20 9.69
CA GLU A 392 20.18 2.84 9.15
C GLU A 392 20.14 1.74 10.22
N LYS A 393 19.94 0.49 9.76
CA LYS A 393 20.34 -0.71 10.51
C LYS A 393 21.40 -1.48 9.74
N THR A 394 22.57 -1.64 10.36
CA THR A 394 23.67 -2.47 9.87
C THR A 394 23.53 -3.94 10.27
N GLY A 395 24.17 -4.84 9.51
CA GLY A 395 24.40 -6.22 9.91
C GLY A 395 25.62 -6.85 9.23
N GLN A 396 26.49 -7.48 10.02
CA GLN A 396 27.67 -8.21 9.55
C GLN A 396 27.85 -9.50 10.37
N ASN A 397 28.27 -10.58 9.71
CA ASN A 397 28.90 -11.76 10.30
C ASN A 397 29.81 -12.43 9.25
N SER A 398 30.28 -13.65 9.48
CA SER A 398 31.12 -14.40 8.53
C SER A 398 30.44 -14.76 7.20
N SER A 399 29.10 -14.72 7.17
CA SER A 399 28.28 -15.18 6.04
C SER A 399 27.59 -14.05 5.26
N VAL A 400 27.48 -12.85 5.81
CA VAL A 400 26.88 -11.67 5.16
C VAL A 400 27.50 -10.38 5.68
N ILE A 401 27.53 -9.35 4.82
CA ILE A 401 27.59 -7.95 5.23
C ILE A 401 26.45 -7.18 4.54
N GLY A 402 25.80 -6.25 5.23
CA GLY A 402 24.74 -5.43 4.66
C GLY A 402 24.25 -4.30 5.56
N SER A 403 23.44 -3.42 4.98
CA SER A 403 22.71 -2.37 5.68
C SER A 403 21.35 -2.16 5.03
N THR A 404 20.35 -1.78 5.82
CA THR A 404 19.18 -1.06 5.32
C THR A 404 19.29 0.40 5.75
N VAL A 405 19.47 1.29 4.78
CA VAL A 405 19.75 2.71 4.96
C VAL A 405 18.62 3.57 4.40
N ALA A 406 18.21 4.59 5.14
CA ALA A 406 17.34 5.66 4.66
C ALA A 406 18.16 6.92 4.35
N PHE A 407 17.84 7.60 3.24
CA PHE A 407 18.55 8.78 2.78
C PHE A 407 17.65 9.74 1.99
N LYS A 408 18.07 10.99 1.87
CA LYS A 408 17.43 12.06 1.10
C LYS A 408 18.31 12.44 -0.09
N VAL A 409 17.71 12.72 -1.26
CA VAL A 409 18.37 13.18 -2.49
C VAL A 409 17.55 14.32 -3.09
N GLY A 410 18.11 15.52 -3.20
CA GLY A 410 17.30 16.71 -3.47
C GLY A 410 16.28 16.89 -2.33
N GLU A 411 14.98 16.99 -2.63
CA GLU A 411 13.90 16.91 -1.62
C GLU A 411 13.37 15.49 -1.38
N GLU A 412 13.58 14.56 -2.32
CA GLU A 412 13.03 13.20 -2.26
C GLU A 412 13.71 12.31 -1.21
N ARG A 413 12.97 11.35 -0.66
CA ARG A 413 13.44 10.43 0.38
C ARG A 413 13.38 8.99 -0.11
N TYR A 414 14.40 8.20 0.25
CA TYR A 414 14.60 6.83 -0.20
C TYR A 414 14.97 5.89 0.94
N VAL A 415 14.60 4.62 0.78
CA VAL A 415 15.09 3.50 1.59
C VAL A 415 15.79 2.53 0.66
N MET A 416 16.92 1.97 1.09
CA MET A 416 17.61 0.91 0.36
C MET A 416 18.18 -0.15 1.29
N THR A 417 17.90 -1.43 1.00
CA THR A 417 18.67 -2.56 1.53
C THR A 417 19.74 -3.00 0.54
N VAL A 418 20.98 -3.11 1.01
CA VAL A 418 22.07 -3.79 0.29
C VAL A 418 22.63 -4.91 1.17
N THR A 419 22.78 -6.11 0.60
CA THR A 419 23.48 -7.23 1.25
C THR A 419 24.46 -7.91 0.29
N ILE A 420 25.54 -8.45 0.83
CA ILE A 420 26.58 -9.19 0.10
C ILE A 420 26.91 -10.47 0.87
N ASP A 421 26.65 -11.63 0.26
CA ASP A 421 27.00 -12.94 0.84
C ASP A 421 28.51 -13.13 0.93
N LYS A 422 28.96 -13.81 2.00
CA LYS A 422 30.34 -14.30 2.22
C LYS A 422 31.42 -13.23 1.98
N SER A 423 31.18 -12.01 2.44
CA SER A 423 32.08 -10.88 2.23
C SER A 423 32.29 -10.05 3.49
N ALA A 424 33.56 -9.72 3.78
CA ALA A 424 33.94 -8.73 4.79
C ALA A 424 34.26 -7.35 4.18
N HIS A 425 34.07 -7.16 2.86
CA HIS A 425 34.47 -5.94 2.16
C HIS A 425 33.48 -4.80 2.37
N GLN A 426 33.53 -4.16 3.55
CA GLN A 426 32.81 -2.92 3.86
C GLN A 426 32.95 -1.86 2.76
N GLY A 427 34.13 -1.75 2.13
CA GLY A 427 34.37 -0.85 1.00
C GLY A 427 33.46 -1.09 -0.21
N ARG A 428 33.14 -2.36 -0.53
CA ARG A 428 32.23 -2.71 -1.64
C ARG A 428 30.77 -2.41 -1.28
N LEU A 429 30.36 -2.67 -0.03
CA LEU A 429 29.04 -2.27 0.47
C LEU A 429 28.86 -0.74 0.42
N ARG A 430 29.85 0.01 0.95
CA ARG A 430 29.91 1.49 0.87
C ARG A 430 29.93 2.01 -0.56
N GLN A 431 30.44 1.24 -1.51
CA GLN A 431 30.40 1.60 -2.92
C GLN A 431 29.00 1.42 -3.49
N ILE A 432 28.42 0.21 -3.40
CA ILE A 432 27.09 -0.08 -3.96
C ILE A 432 26.04 0.90 -3.42
N ILE A 433 26.05 1.20 -2.11
CA ILE A 433 25.14 2.19 -1.51
C ILE A 433 25.28 3.59 -2.13
N ARG A 434 26.52 4.08 -2.28
CA ARG A 434 26.77 5.42 -2.87
C ARG A 434 26.43 5.45 -4.35
N ASP A 435 26.82 4.45 -5.10
CA ASP A 435 26.71 4.43 -6.56
C ASP A 435 25.23 4.32 -6.98
N VAL A 436 24.38 3.63 -6.20
CA VAL A 436 22.91 3.66 -6.36
C VAL A 436 22.33 5.04 -6.00
N ALA A 437 22.75 5.65 -4.88
CA ALA A 437 22.26 6.97 -4.48
C ALA A 437 22.66 8.07 -5.50
N LYS A 438 23.83 7.95 -6.14
CA LYS A 438 24.25 8.82 -7.25
C LYS A 438 23.44 8.59 -8.52
N HIS A 439 23.09 7.35 -8.84
CA HIS A 439 22.22 7.09 -10.01
C HIS A 439 20.90 7.88 -9.90
N VAL A 440 20.27 7.87 -8.73
CA VAL A 440 19.04 8.65 -8.46
C VAL A 440 19.29 10.16 -8.56
N LEU A 441 20.39 10.67 -7.99
CA LEU A 441 20.77 12.09 -8.12
C LEU A 441 20.98 12.53 -9.57
N GLU A 442 21.52 11.66 -10.42
CA GLU A 442 21.83 11.93 -11.83
C GLU A 442 20.65 11.78 -12.79
N HIS A 443 19.70 10.89 -12.50
CA HIS A 443 18.61 10.49 -13.42
C HIS A 443 17.21 10.89 -12.94
N GLY A 444 17.10 11.40 -11.70
CA GLY A 444 15.86 11.88 -11.10
C GLY A 444 15.09 10.83 -10.29
N PRO A 445 13.89 11.19 -9.82
CA PRO A 445 13.04 10.33 -8.98
C PRO A 445 12.59 9.03 -9.69
N LEU A 446 12.25 8.01 -8.89
CA LEU A 446 11.90 6.67 -9.36
C LEU A 446 10.45 6.55 -9.85
N ASP A 447 9.57 7.43 -9.40
CA ASP A 447 8.18 7.56 -9.84
C ASP A 447 8.06 8.30 -11.18
N GLN A 448 9.00 9.22 -11.44
CA GLN A 448 9.05 9.99 -12.68
C GLN A 448 9.56 9.15 -13.88
N PRO A 449 9.21 9.52 -15.12
CA PRO A 449 9.90 9.00 -16.30
C PRO A 449 11.38 9.39 -16.23
N LEU A 450 12.28 8.41 -16.47
CA LEU A 450 13.70 8.68 -16.63
C LEU A 450 13.88 9.79 -17.67
N ALA A 451 14.41 10.94 -17.25
CA ALA A 451 14.62 12.06 -18.15
C ALA A 451 15.56 11.61 -19.30
N PRO A 452 15.17 11.78 -20.58
CA PRO A 452 16.07 11.46 -21.68
C PRO A 452 17.33 12.32 -21.51
N LYS A 453 18.51 11.69 -21.54
CA LYS A 453 19.78 12.38 -21.26
C LYS A 453 19.96 13.54 -22.25
N VAL A 454 19.66 14.75 -21.79
CA VAL A 454 20.09 15.99 -22.44
C VAL A 454 21.60 15.97 -22.41
N ALA A 455 22.20 15.54 -23.52
CA ALA A 455 23.64 15.40 -23.63
C ALA A 455 24.26 16.79 -23.58
N LYS A 456 24.69 17.22 -22.37
CA LYS A 456 25.51 18.41 -22.16
C LYS A 456 26.90 18.22 -22.78
N LYS A 457 26.94 18.31 -24.11
CA LYS A 457 28.09 18.80 -24.86
C LYS A 457 27.97 20.32 -24.94
N LEU A 458 28.53 21.00 -23.96
CA LEU A 458 29.21 22.30 -24.01
C LEU A 458 29.69 22.62 -22.59
#